data_AF-A0A7W1ZR46-F1
#
_entry.id   AF-A0A7W1ZR46-F1
#
_cell.length_a   1.000
_cell.length_b   1.000
_cell.length_c   1.000
_cell.angle_alpha   90.00
_cell.angle_beta   90.00
_cell.angle_gamma   90.00
#
_symmetry.space_group_name_H-M   'P 1'
#
loop_
_entity.id
_entity.type
_entity.pdbx_description
1 polymer ?
#
loop_
_entity_poly.entity_id
_entity_poly.type
_entity_poly.pdbx_seq_one_letter_code
_entity_poly.pdbx_strand_id
1 'polypeptide(L)'
;MTLDRNAISKRIKQSKALKKRLQILNEDVELGISLFRCPLCGEVWQSGREWNFANEEYLFRVPAITAEEWQREHYQQPAAMMIYTAMMADYHLRPFTPSSDKCRAEGCEERASTLGVFCRRHQVEELQRLGQLPKPPSGKLFPPYYEGKEG
;
A
#
# COMPACT_ATOMS: atom_id res chain seq x y z
N MET A 1 9.92 -6.21 -9.71
CA MET A 1 10.16 -4.76 -9.85
C MET A 1 10.49 -4.26 -8.46
N THR A 2 11.65 -3.65 -8.25
CA THR A 2 12.05 -3.21 -6.92
C THR A 2 11.19 -2.02 -6.51
N LEU A 3 10.57 -2.12 -5.34
CA LEU A 3 9.75 -1.07 -4.74
C LEU A 3 10.69 -0.12 -3.98
N ASP A 4 11.39 0.73 -4.72
CA ASP A 4 12.37 1.69 -4.16
C ASP A 4 12.16 3.12 -4.67
N ARG A 5 12.79 4.08 -3.99
CA ARG A 5 12.60 5.51 -4.27
C ARG A 5 13.04 5.89 -5.68
N ASN A 6 14.11 5.30 -6.20
CA ASN A 6 14.63 5.60 -7.54
C ASN A 6 13.68 5.07 -8.62
N ALA A 7 13.10 3.89 -8.42
CA ALA A 7 12.10 3.31 -9.31
C ALA A 7 10.85 4.20 -9.40
N ILE A 8 10.34 4.70 -8.26
CA ILE A 8 9.20 5.63 -8.24
C ILE A 8 9.56 6.96 -8.92
N SER A 9 10.70 7.57 -8.59
CA SER A 9 11.14 8.82 -9.24
C SER A 9 11.33 8.69 -10.75
N LYS A 10 11.86 7.56 -11.22
CA LYS A 10 11.94 7.25 -12.65
C LYS A 10 10.54 7.14 -13.26
N ARG A 11 9.61 6.49 -12.57
CA ARG A 11 8.23 6.33 -13.05
C ARG A 11 7.51 7.65 -13.16
N ILE A 12 7.66 8.58 -12.21
CA ILE A 12 7.09 9.94 -12.28
C ILE A 12 7.49 10.62 -13.60
N LYS A 13 8.79 10.60 -13.94
CA LYS A 13 9.30 11.19 -15.19
C LYS A 13 8.69 10.56 -16.43
N GLN A 14 8.57 9.23 -16.46
CA GLN A 14 8.00 8.47 -17.58
C GLN A 14 6.49 8.69 -17.73
N SER A 15 5.78 8.90 -16.63
CA SER A 15 4.33 9.00 -16.59
C SER A 15 3.81 10.20 -17.37
N LYS A 16 4.57 11.30 -17.40
CA LYS A 16 4.22 12.53 -18.14
C LYS A 16 4.04 12.28 -19.64
N ALA A 17 4.91 11.46 -20.24
CA ALA A 17 4.80 11.08 -21.65
C ALA A 17 3.76 9.98 -21.87
N LEU A 18 3.69 9.02 -20.94
CA LEU A 18 2.76 7.89 -21.02
C LEU A 18 1.30 8.36 -20.97
N LYS A 19 0.96 9.28 -20.06
CA LYS A 19 -0.40 9.79 -19.86
C LYS A 19 -1.04 10.35 -21.13
N LYS A 20 -0.25 10.99 -21.99
CA LYS A 20 -0.72 11.55 -23.28
C LYS A 20 -1.26 10.50 -24.26
N ARG A 21 -0.93 9.22 -24.03
CA ARG A 21 -1.30 8.09 -24.89
C ARG A 21 -2.44 7.24 -24.30
N LEU A 22 -2.94 7.59 -23.12
CA LEU A 22 -3.95 6.82 -22.42
C LEU A 22 -5.28 7.58 -22.41
N GLN A 23 -6.37 6.82 -22.46
CA GLN A 23 -7.71 7.33 -22.26
C GLN A 23 -8.08 7.16 -20.79
N ILE A 24 -8.71 8.16 -20.19
CA ILE A 24 -9.25 8.05 -18.84
C ILE A 24 -10.48 7.14 -18.84
N LEU A 25 -10.53 6.21 -17.90
CA LEU A 25 -11.67 5.32 -17.68
C LEU A 25 -12.54 5.80 -16.51
N ASN A 26 -11.90 6.24 -15.42
CA ASN A 26 -12.59 6.71 -14.22
C ASN A 26 -11.66 7.57 -13.35
N GLU A 27 -12.23 8.29 -12.38
CA GLU A 27 -11.52 9.14 -11.43
C GLU A 27 -12.10 9.00 -10.02
N ASP A 28 -11.21 8.92 -9.03
CA ASP A 28 -11.54 9.16 -7.63
C ASP A 28 -11.07 10.56 -7.26
N VAL A 29 -12.03 11.47 -7.08
CA VAL A 29 -11.78 12.88 -6.77
C VAL A 29 -11.30 13.07 -5.33
N GLU A 30 -11.73 12.21 -4.40
CA GLU A 30 -11.33 12.30 -2.99
C GLU A 30 -9.85 11.94 -2.82
N LEU A 31 -9.43 10.86 -3.49
CA LEU A 31 -8.04 10.40 -3.46
C LEU A 31 -7.15 11.07 -4.52
N GLY A 32 -7.72 11.80 -5.47
CA GLY A 32 -6.99 12.47 -6.55
C GLY A 32 -6.26 11.51 -7.48
N ILE A 33 -6.83 10.32 -7.69
CA ILE A 33 -6.29 9.25 -8.54
C ILE A 33 -7.25 8.93 -9.69
N SER A 34 -6.73 8.32 -10.74
CA SER A 34 -7.48 8.03 -11.97
C SER A 34 -7.10 6.66 -12.51
N LEU A 35 -8.07 6.03 -13.17
CA LEU A 35 -7.89 4.81 -13.94
C LEU A 35 -7.81 5.18 -15.43
N PHE A 36 -6.88 4.54 -16.14
CA PHE A 36 -6.65 4.76 -17.56
C PHE A 36 -6.57 3.45 -18.34
N ARG A 37 -6.85 3.53 -19.63
CA ARG A 37 -6.66 2.44 -20.58
C ARG A 37 -5.87 2.91 -21.79
N CYS A 38 -4.94 2.08 -22.24
CA CYS A 38 -4.31 2.27 -23.53
C CYS A 38 -5.28 1.83 -24.65
N PRO A 39 -5.66 2.70 -25.59
CA PRO A 39 -6.56 2.32 -26.69
C PRO A 39 -5.91 1.36 -27.69
N LEU A 40 -4.56 1.24 -27.71
CA LEU A 40 -3.84 0.41 -28.66
C LEU A 40 -3.62 -1.03 -28.16
N CYS A 41 -3.19 -1.20 -26.91
CA CYS A 41 -2.87 -2.52 -26.35
C CYS A 41 -3.87 -2.99 -25.27
N GLY A 42 -4.81 -2.13 -24.87
CA GLY A 42 -5.80 -2.46 -23.85
C GLY A 42 -5.27 -2.49 -22.42
N GLU A 43 -3.97 -2.28 -22.19
CA GLU A 43 -3.39 -2.24 -20.84
C GLU A 43 -4.04 -1.18 -19.95
N VAL A 44 -4.23 -1.53 -18.68
CA VAL A 44 -4.85 -0.67 -17.68
C VAL A 44 -3.80 -0.10 -16.75
N TRP A 45 -3.95 1.18 -16.43
CA TRP A 45 -3.01 1.95 -15.62
C TRP A 45 -3.76 2.73 -14.55
N GLN A 46 -3.24 2.77 -13.34
CA GLN A 46 -3.75 3.61 -12.26
C GLN A 46 -2.74 4.71 -11.96
N SER A 47 -3.20 5.92 -11.64
CA SER A 47 -2.33 6.96 -11.08
C SER A 47 -2.17 6.84 -9.58
N GLY A 48 -1.03 7.34 -9.10
CA GLY A 48 -0.75 7.53 -7.69
C GLY A 48 -0.09 8.89 -7.45
N ARG A 49 -0.16 9.34 -6.20
CA ARG A 49 0.44 10.56 -5.67
C ARG A 49 0.81 10.32 -4.21
N GLU A 50 2.03 10.68 -3.85
CA GLU A 50 2.48 10.57 -2.47
C GLU A 50 3.29 11.80 -2.06
N TRP A 51 3.15 12.19 -0.81
CA TRP A 51 3.76 13.39 -0.24
C TRP A 51 5.29 13.34 -0.28
N ASN A 52 5.92 12.17 -0.11
CA ASN A 52 7.38 11.97 -0.24
C ASN A 52 7.94 12.27 -1.66
N PHE A 53 7.05 12.48 -2.62
CA PHE A 53 7.36 12.75 -4.02
C PHE A 53 6.70 14.04 -4.51
N ALA A 54 6.55 15.03 -3.61
CA ALA A 54 5.96 16.34 -3.90
C ALA A 54 4.54 16.25 -4.51
N ASN A 55 3.79 15.18 -4.20
CA ASN A 55 2.49 14.88 -4.78
C ASN A 55 2.48 14.82 -6.33
N GLU A 56 3.65 14.57 -6.95
CA GLU A 56 3.73 14.37 -8.39
C GLU A 56 2.99 13.08 -8.77
N GLU A 57 2.19 13.19 -9.83
CA GLU A 57 1.46 12.06 -10.39
C GLU A 57 2.43 11.07 -11.04
N TYR A 58 2.22 9.78 -10.76
CA TYR A 58 2.86 8.70 -11.49
C TYR A 58 1.84 7.63 -11.87
N LEU A 59 2.09 6.93 -12.97
CA LEU A 59 1.25 5.87 -13.49
C LEU A 59 1.92 4.52 -13.25
N PHE A 60 1.14 3.53 -12.85
CA PHE A 60 1.60 2.15 -12.73
C PHE A 60 0.58 1.22 -13.38
N ARG A 61 1.10 0.19 -14.06
CA ARG A 61 0.25 -0.79 -14.73
C ARG A 61 -0.42 -1.66 -13.68
N VAL A 62 -1.71 -1.89 -13.84
CA VAL A 62 -2.52 -2.74 -12.97
C VAL A 62 -3.15 -3.87 -13.76
N PRO A 63 -3.56 -4.99 -13.11
CA PRO A 63 -4.37 -6.00 -13.76
C PRO A 63 -5.65 -5.39 -14.36
N ALA A 64 -6.16 -6.01 -15.42
CA ALA A 64 -7.43 -5.60 -16.03
C ALA A 64 -8.54 -5.56 -14.97
N ILE A 65 -9.35 -4.51 -15.01
CA ILE A 65 -10.38 -4.20 -14.03
C ILE A 65 -11.43 -3.29 -14.70
N THR A 66 -12.69 -3.37 -14.28
CA THR A 66 -13.70 -2.39 -14.72
C THR A 66 -13.62 -1.09 -13.90
N ALA A 67 -14.25 -0.02 -14.40
CA ALA A 67 -14.33 1.25 -13.67
C ALA A 67 -15.09 1.09 -12.35
N GLU A 68 -16.15 0.28 -12.34
CA GLU A 68 -17.01 0.03 -11.17
C GLU A 68 -16.30 -0.79 -10.10
N GLU A 69 -15.56 -1.82 -10.51
CA GLU A 69 -14.72 -2.62 -9.59
C GLU A 69 -13.60 -1.77 -8.99
N TRP A 70 -12.98 -0.94 -9.82
CA TRP A 70 -11.91 -0.05 -9.38
C TRP A 70 -12.40 0.97 -8.36
N GLN A 71 -13.59 1.55 -8.56
CA GLN A 71 -14.18 2.52 -7.64
C GLN A 71 -14.50 1.93 -6.26
N ARG A 72 -14.84 0.64 -6.20
CA ARG A 72 -15.09 -0.06 -4.93
C ARG A 72 -13.79 -0.29 -4.16
N GLU A 73 -12.73 -0.64 -4.88
CA GLU A 73 -11.43 -0.92 -4.28
C GLU A 73 -10.30 -0.69 -5.29
N HIS A 74 -9.60 0.44 -5.14
CA HIS A 74 -8.43 0.79 -5.93
C HIS A 74 -7.27 -0.19 -5.67
N TYR A 75 -6.29 -0.23 -6.58
CA TYR A 75 -5.04 -0.91 -6.28
C TYR A 75 -4.18 -0.06 -5.33
N GLN A 76 -3.44 -0.72 -4.43
CA GLN A 76 -2.51 -0.04 -3.54
C GLN A 76 -1.44 0.71 -4.34
N GLN A 77 -1.13 1.92 -3.91
CA GLN A 77 -0.12 2.74 -4.57
C GLN A 77 1.30 2.22 -4.27
N PRO A 78 2.15 1.94 -5.29
CA PRO A 78 3.53 1.49 -5.07
C PRO A 78 4.36 2.43 -4.19
N ALA A 79 4.19 3.75 -4.34
CA ALA A 79 4.88 4.70 -3.50
C ALA A 79 4.37 4.65 -2.03
N ALA A 80 3.07 4.47 -1.79
CA ALA A 80 2.51 4.30 -0.44
C ALA A 80 3.07 3.06 0.24
N MET A 81 3.08 1.93 -0.48
CA MET A 81 3.66 0.68 0.02
C MET A 81 5.13 0.87 0.39
N MET A 82 5.90 1.57 -0.44
CA MET A 82 7.32 1.82 -0.16
C MET A 82 7.52 2.65 1.10
N ILE A 83 6.73 3.71 1.25
CA ILE A 83 6.79 4.60 2.41
C ILE A 83 6.39 3.82 3.67
N TYR A 84 5.29 3.07 3.63
CA TYR A 84 4.83 2.25 4.74
C TYR A 84 5.89 1.24 5.19
N THR A 85 6.44 0.45 4.26
CA THR A 85 7.48 -0.53 4.57
C THR A 85 8.72 0.13 5.18
N ALA A 86 9.14 1.28 4.66
CA ALA A 86 10.27 2.03 5.22
C ALA A 86 9.97 2.56 6.64
N MET A 87 8.78 3.10 6.89
CA MET A 87 8.37 3.60 8.21
C MET A 87 8.22 2.47 9.25
N MET A 88 7.82 1.28 8.80
CA MET A 88 7.64 0.11 9.67
C MET A 88 8.93 -0.69 9.88
N ALA A 89 9.99 -0.44 9.09
CA ALA A 89 11.23 -1.20 9.13
C ALA A 89 11.83 -1.29 10.55
N ASP A 90 12.00 -0.13 11.21
CA ASP A 90 12.56 -0.08 12.56
C ASP A 90 11.70 -0.85 13.58
N TYR A 91 10.37 -0.77 13.44
CA TYR A 91 9.46 -1.51 14.30
C TYR A 91 9.59 -3.03 14.06
N HIS A 92 9.72 -3.45 12.81
CA HIS A 92 9.91 -4.85 12.47
C HIS A 92 11.25 -5.43 12.92
N LEU A 93 12.27 -4.60 13.08
CA LEU A 93 13.58 -5.00 13.62
C LEU A 93 13.61 -5.10 15.16
N ARG A 94 12.60 -4.54 15.86
CA ARG A 94 12.55 -4.63 17.33
C ARG A 94 12.32 -6.09 17.75
N PRO A 95 13.11 -6.60 18.71
CA PRO A 95 12.91 -7.94 19.24
C PRO A 95 11.53 -8.03 19.91
N PHE A 96 10.81 -9.10 19.61
CA PHE A 96 9.57 -9.45 20.29
C PHE A 96 9.83 -10.68 21.15
N THR A 97 9.75 -10.50 22.47
CA THR A 97 9.86 -11.61 23.43
C THR A 97 8.44 -12.00 23.86
N PRO A 98 7.95 -13.19 23.47
CA PRO A 98 6.65 -13.67 23.95
C PRO A 98 6.71 -13.98 25.46
N SER A 99 5.62 -13.70 26.17
CA SER A 99 5.41 -14.08 27.55
C SER A 99 4.67 -15.42 27.66
N SER A 100 4.48 -15.89 28.89
CA SER A 100 3.59 -17.02 29.18
C SER A 100 2.11 -16.67 29.00
N ASP A 101 1.76 -15.38 29.02
CA ASP A 101 0.38 -14.93 29.05
C ASP A 101 -0.23 -14.90 27.63
N LYS A 102 -1.54 -15.11 27.56
CA LYS A 102 -2.29 -14.98 26.30
C LYS A 102 -2.49 -13.51 25.96
N CYS A 103 -2.55 -13.23 24.66
CA CYS A 103 -2.95 -11.93 24.16
C CYS A 103 -4.36 -11.56 24.67
N ARG A 104 -4.54 -10.31 25.11
CA ARG A 104 -5.82 -9.78 25.60
C ARG A 104 -6.87 -9.56 24.51
N ALA A 105 -6.47 -9.53 23.24
CA ALA A 105 -7.41 -9.32 22.15
C ALA A 105 -8.40 -10.49 22.06
N GLU A 106 -9.68 -10.16 21.88
CA GLU A 106 -10.76 -11.14 21.82
C GLU A 106 -10.52 -12.16 20.70
N GLY A 107 -10.64 -13.45 21.02
CA GLY A 107 -10.41 -14.54 20.07
C GLY A 107 -8.94 -14.75 19.66
N CYS A 108 -7.97 -14.06 20.27
CA CYS A 108 -6.56 -14.26 19.95
C CYS A 108 -5.92 -15.35 20.82
N GLU A 109 -5.33 -16.35 20.17
CA GLU A 109 -4.63 -17.44 20.87
C GLU A 109 -3.11 -17.23 20.99
N GLU A 110 -2.60 -16.17 20.38
CA GLU A 110 -1.18 -15.82 20.40
C GLU A 110 -0.69 -15.41 21.79
N ARG A 111 0.63 -15.50 22.01
CA ARG A 111 1.26 -15.04 23.24
C ARG A 111 1.42 -13.53 23.27
N ALA A 112 1.18 -12.93 24.43
CA ALA A 112 1.47 -11.51 24.66
C ALA A 112 2.99 -11.26 24.69
N SER A 113 3.42 -10.01 24.60
CA SER A 113 4.82 -9.65 24.85
C SER A 113 5.16 -9.67 26.34
N THR A 114 6.42 -9.92 26.71
CA THR A 114 6.88 -9.87 28.12
C THR A 114 6.59 -8.53 28.81
N LEU A 115 6.55 -7.43 28.06
CA LEU A 115 6.32 -6.08 28.57
C LEU A 115 4.91 -5.55 28.25
N GLY A 116 3.99 -6.41 27.80
CA GLY A 116 2.69 -5.97 27.30
C GLY A 116 1.60 -7.01 27.44
N VAL A 117 0.38 -6.61 27.05
CA VAL A 117 -0.83 -7.46 27.13
C VAL A 117 -1.27 -7.96 25.76
N PHE A 118 -0.60 -7.50 24.70
CA PHE A 118 -0.91 -7.84 23.32
C PHE A 118 0.23 -8.63 22.67
N CYS A 119 -0.14 -9.53 21.76
CA CYS A 119 0.80 -10.12 20.83
C CYS A 119 1.31 -9.06 19.85
N ARG A 120 2.35 -9.41 19.09
CA ARG A 120 2.99 -8.46 18.16
C ARG A 120 2.00 -7.80 17.20
N ARG A 121 1.08 -8.59 16.63
CA ARG A 121 0.07 -8.10 15.67
C ARG A 121 -0.88 -7.09 16.33
N HIS A 122 -1.52 -7.46 17.44
CA HIS A 122 -2.45 -6.56 18.14
C HIS A 122 -1.75 -5.34 18.75
N GLN A 123 -0.45 -5.44 19.07
CA GLN A 123 0.33 -4.27 19.46
C GLN A 123 0.51 -3.29 18.30
N VAL A 124 0.78 -3.77 17.08
CA VAL A 124 0.82 -2.91 15.88
C VAL A 124 -0.53 -2.25 15.65
N GLU A 125 -1.61 -3.03 15.68
CA GLU A 125 -2.97 -2.53 15.46
C GLU A 125 -3.36 -1.45 16.49
N GLU A 126 -3.02 -1.65 17.77
CA GLU A 126 -3.28 -0.66 18.81
C GLU A 126 -2.45 0.60 18.62
N LEU A 127 -1.16 0.47 18.28
CA LEU A 127 -0.30 1.61 17.99
C LEU A 127 -0.77 2.38 16.74
N GLN A 128 -1.29 1.69 15.72
CA GLN A 128 -1.88 2.32 14.54
C GLN A 128 -3.20 3.03 14.87
N ARG A 129 -4.02 2.45 15.75
CA ARG A 129 -5.26 3.07 16.26
C ARG A 129 -4.96 4.34 17.04
N LEU A 130 -3.89 4.34 17.83
CA LEU A 130 -3.41 5.50 18.60
C LEU A 130 -2.61 6.51 17.76
N GLY A 131 -2.36 6.23 16.48
CA GLY A 131 -1.58 7.11 15.60
C GLY A 131 -0.08 7.12 15.86
N GLN A 132 0.45 6.16 16.62
CA GLN A 132 1.89 6.00 16.90
C GLN A 132 2.62 5.23 15.80
N LEU A 133 1.90 4.46 14.97
CA LEU A 133 2.42 3.81 13.78
C LEU A 133 1.56 4.18 12.55
N PRO A 134 2.15 4.21 11.34
CA PRO A 134 1.39 4.46 10.13
C PRO A 134 0.37 3.35 9.89
N LYS A 135 -0.79 3.69 9.33
CA LYS A 135 -1.75 2.71 8.83
C LYS A 135 -1.23 2.09 7.52
N PRO A 136 -1.54 0.82 7.23
CA PRO A 136 -1.20 0.22 5.95
C PRO A 136 -1.90 1.00 4.81
N PRO A 137 -1.29 1.07 3.62
CA PRO A 137 -1.94 1.65 2.44
C PRO A 137 -3.28 0.97 2.15
N SER A 138 -4.27 1.76 1.74
CA SER A 138 -5.58 1.25 1.34
C SER A 138 -5.58 0.72 -0.08
N GLY A 139 -6.52 -0.20 -0.35
CA GLY A 139 -6.71 -0.82 -1.65
C GLY A 139 -6.22 -2.26 -1.73
N LYS A 140 -6.45 -2.88 -2.87
CA LYS A 140 -6.07 -4.27 -3.14
C LYS A 140 -4.62 -4.41 -3.61
N LEU A 141 -3.97 -5.47 -3.13
CA LEU A 141 -2.64 -5.87 -3.58
C LEU A 141 -2.71 -6.49 -4.98
N PHE A 142 -1.61 -6.37 -5.73
CA PHE A 142 -1.50 -6.91 -7.08
C PHE A 142 -0.03 -7.22 -7.41
N PRO A 143 0.25 -8.12 -8.37
CA PRO A 143 1.63 -8.45 -8.71
C PRO A 143 2.30 -7.25 -9.43
N PRO A 144 3.62 -7.04 -9.23
CA PRO A 144 4.55 -7.88 -8.47
C PRO A 144 4.61 -7.55 -6.97
N TYR A 145 3.66 -6.78 -6.42
CA TYR A 145 3.68 -6.26 -5.05
C TYR A 145 2.89 -7.13 -4.07
N TYR A 146 2.72 -8.42 -4.38
CA TYR A 146 2.26 -9.36 -3.38
C TYR A 146 3.38 -9.56 -2.35
N GLU A 147 3.23 -8.96 -1.16
CA GLU A 147 3.95 -9.43 0.02
C GLU A 147 2.92 -10.01 0.99
N GLY A 148 2.95 -11.34 1.13
CA GLY A 148 2.50 -12.13 2.28
C GLY A 148 1.11 -11.86 2.86
N LYS A 149 0.05 -12.39 2.24
CA LYS A 149 -0.96 -13.09 3.04
C LYS A 149 -0.58 -14.57 3.06
N GLU A 150 0.29 -14.95 3.97
CA GLU A 150 0.34 -16.34 4.42
C GLU A 150 -0.44 -16.42 5.74
N GLY A 151 -1.46 -17.29 5.73
CA GLY A 151 -2.01 -18.03 6.88
C GLY A 151 -2.36 -17.25 8.12
#